data_AF-A0A8T5NVS2-F1
#
_entry.id   AF-A0A8T5NVS2-F1
#
_cell.length_a   1.000
_cell.length_b   1.000
_cell.length_c   1.000
_cell.angle_alpha   90.00
_cell.angle_beta   90.00
_cell.angle_gamma   90.00
#
_symmetry.space_group_name_H-M   'P 1'
#
loop_
_entity.id
_entity.type
_entity.pdbx_description
1 polymer ?
#
loop_
_entity_poly.entity_id
_entity_poly.type
_entity_poly.pdbx_seq_one_letter_code
_entity_poly.pdbx_strand_id
1 'polypeptide(L)'
;MACGKQETPAGSNGDFIKNNTFWKDRNVLITGCTGLLGSWLTKDLVGKGANIVGLIRDIVPKSNIKDSMNSINVVHGDVEDLELVERALNEYEIDTVFHLAAQTIVGTANRSPIST
;
A
#
# COMPACT_ATOMS: atom_id res chain seq x y z
N MET A 1 -18.50 2.40 -59.62
CA MET A 1 -17.16 1.98 -59.16
C MET A 1 -17.22 1.96 -57.64
N ALA A 2 -17.14 0.75 -57.04
CA ALA A 2 -17.10 0.36 -55.60
C ALA A 2 -18.11 1.06 -54.64
N CYS A 3 -19.07 0.43 -53.95
CA CYS A 3 -19.16 -0.85 -53.23
C CYS A 3 -17.99 -1.15 -52.30
N GLY A 4 -18.17 -0.86 -51.01
CA GLY A 4 -17.38 -1.36 -49.89
C GLY A 4 -18.29 -1.50 -48.66
N LYS A 5 -18.40 -2.71 -48.13
CA LYS A 5 -19.25 -3.16 -47.02
C LYS A 5 -18.47 -3.09 -45.68
N GLN A 6 -19.21 -2.74 -44.60
CA GLN A 6 -19.10 -3.22 -43.18
C GLN A 6 -17.71 -3.06 -42.47
N GLU A 7 -17.51 -2.99 -41.15
CA GLU A 7 -18.00 -3.78 -40.02
C GLU A 7 -17.81 -3.04 -38.66
N THR A 8 -18.54 -3.53 -37.65
CA THR A 8 -18.73 -3.12 -36.24
C THR A 8 -17.47 -3.01 -35.37
N PRO A 9 -17.48 -2.26 -34.24
CA PRO A 9 -16.38 -2.26 -33.28
C PRO A 9 -16.44 -3.52 -32.42
N ALA A 10 -15.56 -4.47 -32.69
CA ALA A 10 -15.37 -5.66 -31.87
C ALA A 10 -13.91 -5.76 -31.40
N GLY A 11 -13.71 -5.43 -30.13
CA GLY A 11 -12.71 -6.06 -29.24
C GLY A 11 -11.28 -5.55 -29.27
N SER A 12 -10.75 -5.23 -28.08
CA SER A 12 -9.69 -6.08 -27.54
C SER A 12 -9.74 -6.06 -26.01
N ASN A 13 -9.60 -7.23 -25.39
CA ASN A 13 -9.48 -7.45 -23.95
C ASN A 13 -8.13 -6.93 -23.40
N GLY A 14 -7.72 -5.72 -23.79
CA GLY A 14 -6.37 -5.20 -23.63
C GLY A 14 -6.22 -3.97 -22.73
N ASP A 15 -7.31 -3.32 -22.31
CA ASP A 15 -7.24 -2.08 -21.52
C ASP A 15 -6.97 -2.31 -20.03
N PHE A 16 -7.07 -3.55 -19.54
CA PHE A 16 -6.82 -3.89 -18.14
C PHE A 16 -5.32 -3.93 -17.74
N ILE A 17 -4.39 -3.88 -18.71
CA ILE A 17 -2.93 -4.05 -18.49
C ILE A 17 -2.14 -2.78 -18.85
N LYS A 18 -2.63 -1.56 -18.56
CA LYS A 18 -1.83 -0.34 -18.83
C LYS A 18 -1.86 0.80 -17.82
N ASN A 19 -2.30 0.58 -16.59
CA ASN A 19 -2.10 1.55 -15.50
C ASN A 19 -0.92 1.18 -14.58
N ASN A 20 0.12 0.54 -15.11
CA ASN A 20 1.31 0.18 -14.33
C ASN A 20 2.25 1.38 -14.05
N THR A 21 1.97 2.56 -14.63
CA THR A 21 2.78 3.76 -14.45
C THR A 21 2.39 4.60 -13.25
N PHE A 22 1.15 4.49 -12.77
CA PHE A 22 0.64 5.37 -11.70
C PHE A 22 1.42 5.23 -10.38
N TRP A 23 1.87 4.02 -10.08
CA TRP A 23 2.55 3.68 -8.84
C TRP A 23 4.06 3.85 -8.93
N LYS A 24 4.61 3.88 -10.13
CA LYS A 24 6.05 3.95 -10.33
C LYS A 24 6.58 5.27 -9.76
N ASP A 25 7.64 5.19 -8.95
CA ASP A 25 8.33 6.29 -8.29
C ASP A 25 7.44 7.12 -7.34
N ARG A 26 6.23 6.64 -7.03
CA ARG A 26 5.30 7.30 -6.10
C ARG A 26 5.66 6.97 -4.67
N ASN A 27 5.67 7.98 -3.80
CA ASN A 27 5.97 7.79 -2.37
C ASN A 27 4.70 7.38 -1.62
N VAL A 28 4.71 6.20 -1.01
CA VAL A 28 3.52 5.60 -0.39
C VAL A 28 3.81 5.22 1.06
N LEU A 29 3.05 5.81 1.99
CA LEU A 29 3.05 5.41 3.39
C LEU A 29 2.00 4.32 3.63
N ILE A 30 2.39 3.21 4.25
CA ILE A 30 1.49 2.12 4.63
C ILE A 30 1.57 1.93 6.15
N THR A 31 0.48 2.25 6.84
CA THR A 31 0.31 1.86 8.26
C THR A 31 -0.27 0.45 8.33
N GLY A 32 0.13 -0.35 9.32
CA GLY A 32 -0.26 -1.76 9.39
C GLY A 32 0.35 -2.61 8.26
N CYS A 33 1.50 -2.19 7.70
CA CYS A 33 2.16 -2.88 6.60
C CYS A 33 2.59 -4.32 6.94
N THR A 34 2.80 -4.63 8.22
CA THR A 34 3.13 -5.98 8.69
C THR A 34 1.89 -6.88 8.83
N GLY A 35 0.68 -6.32 8.76
CA GLY A 35 -0.58 -7.03 8.89
C GLY A 35 -0.91 -7.92 7.68
N LEU A 36 -2.06 -8.60 7.75
CA LEU A 36 -2.51 -9.51 6.69
C LEU A 36 -2.59 -8.75 5.35
N LEU A 37 -3.46 -7.75 5.23
CA LEU A 37 -3.63 -6.99 3.97
C LEU A 37 -2.40 -6.13 3.65
N GLY A 38 -1.83 -5.47 4.66
CA GLY A 38 -0.70 -4.57 4.48
C GLY A 38 0.52 -5.24 3.86
N SER A 39 0.81 -6.49 4.24
CA SER A 39 1.98 -7.20 3.72
C SER A 39 1.82 -7.58 2.24
N TRP A 40 0.62 -7.98 1.83
CA TRP A 40 0.31 -8.24 0.42
C TRP A 40 0.32 -6.97 -0.42
N LEU A 41 -0.28 -5.88 0.10
CA LEU A 41 -0.28 -4.59 -0.57
C LEU A 41 1.14 -4.06 -0.76
N THR A 42 1.97 -4.15 0.28
CA THR A 42 3.38 -3.75 0.24
C THR A 42 4.11 -4.49 -0.88
N LYS A 43 3.98 -5.81 -0.92
CA LYS A 43 4.61 -6.66 -1.95
C LYS A 43 4.17 -6.27 -3.37
N ASP A 44 2.87 -6.06 -3.57
CA ASP A 44 2.31 -5.67 -4.86
C ASP A 44 2.80 -4.29 -5.33
N LEU A 45 2.80 -3.29 -4.45
CA LEU A 45 3.25 -1.93 -4.78
C LEU A 45 4.77 -1.84 -5.01
N VAL A 46 5.57 -2.61 -4.26
CA VAL A 46 7.01 -2.78 -4.55
C VAL A 46 7.19 -3.36 -5.96
N GLY A 47 6.42 -4.38 -6.33
CA GLY A 47 6.44 -4.95 -7.68
C GLY A 47 6.02 -3.98 -8.80
N LYS A 48 5.28 -2.92 -8.45
CA LYS A 48 4.86 -1.84 -9.35
C LYS A 48 5.84 -0.65 -9.35
N GLY A 49 6.91 -0.71 -8.58
CA GLY A 49 7.95 0.32 -8.50
C GLY A 49 7.60 1.53 -7.64
N ALA A 50 6.68 1.38 -6.68
CA ALA A 50 6.41 2.42 -5.69
C ALA A 50 7.51 2.49 -4.62
N ASN A 51 7.76 3.69 -4.11
CA ASN A 51 8.67 3.94 -3.00
C ASN A 51 7.89 3.80 -1.69
N ILE A 52 8.02 2.66 -1.02
CA ILE A 52 7.23 2.37 0.18
C ILE A 52 7.92 2.85 1.43
N VAL A 53 7.14 3.47 2.31
CA VAL A 53 7.46 3.74 3.71
C VAL A 53 6.48 2.94 4.57
N GLY A 54 6.98 1.98 5.34
CA GLY A 54 6.18 1.16 6.24
C GLY A 54 6.27 1.68 7.66
N LEU A 55 5.13 2.01 8.28
CA LEU A 55 5.06 2.30 9.71
C LEU A 55 4.87 0.99 10.49
N ILE A 56 5.84 0.66 11.34
CA ILE A 56 5.88 -0.59 12.09
C ILE A 56 5.92 -0.31 13.58
N ARG A 57 4.80 -0.59 14.27
CA ARG A 57 4.73 -0.59 15.73
C ARG A 57 5.50 -1.75 16.33
N ASP A 58 5.15 -2.97 15.92
CA ASP A 58 5.73 -4.22 16.41
C ASP A 58 6.08 -5.16 15.26
N ILE A 59 7.13 -5.97 15.45
CA ILE A 59 7.46 -7.05 14.51
C ILE A 59 6.44 -8.18 14.70
N VAL A 60 5.71 -8.53 13.63
CA VAL A 60 4.76 -9.65 13.64
C VAL A 60 5.48 -10.93 13.20
N PRO A 61 5.69 -11.91 14.10
CA PRO A 61 6.32 -13.18 13.74
C PRO A 61 5.33 -13.98 12.89
N LYS A 62 5.58 -14.02 11.57
CA LYS A 62 4.78 -14.62 10.45
C LYS A 62 4.16 -13.61 9.48
N SER A 63 4.52 -12.33 9.55
CA SER A 63 4.16 -11.41 8.45
C SER A 63 4.77 -11.85 7.12
N ASN A 64 4.01 -11.72 6.04
CA ASN A 64 4.50 -11.93 4.67
C ASN A 64 5.40 -10.78 4.19
N ILE A 65 5.59 -9.72 4.99
CA ILE A 65 6.41 -8.57 4.60
C ILE A 65 7.91 -8.89 4.54
N LYS A 66 8.36 -10.00 5.13
CA LYS A 66 9.79 -10.35 5.26
C LYS A 66 10.54 -10.28 3.93
N ASP A 67 9.92 -10.75 2.85
CA ASP A 67 10.53 -10.78 1.52
C ASP A 67 10.69 -9.39 0.90
N SER A 68 9.89 -8.41 1.35
CA SER A 68 9.89 -7.03 0.86
C SER A 68 10.59 -6.07 1.81
N MET A 69 11.04 -6.52 2.98
CA MET A 69 11.59 -5.66 4.03
C MET A 69 12.85 -4.90 3.59
N ASN A 70 13.66 -5.51 2.73
CA ASN A 70 14.87 -4.88 2.18
C ASN A 70 14.58 -3.91 1.04
N SER A 71 13.33 -3.85 0.57
CA SER A 71 12.88 -3.05 -0.57
C SER A 71 12.02 -1.86 -0.15
N ILE A 72 11.86 -1.62 1.16
CA ILE A 72 11.04 -0.54 1.71
C ILE A 72 11.84 0.26 2.74
N ASN A 73 11.44 1.51 2.95
CA ASN A 73 11.86 2.28 4.12
C ASN A 73 10.99 1.89 5.32
N VAL A 74 11.58 1.81 6.50
CA VAL A 74 10.87 1.45 7.73
C VAL A 74 10.94 2.59 8.72
N VAL A 75 9.78 3.03 9.19
CA VAL A 75 9.64 3.93 10.32
C VAL A 75 9.11 3.10 11.49
N HIS A 76 9.85 3.08 12.59
CA HIS A 76 9.43 2.41 13.81
C HIS A 76 8.67 3.38 14.71
N GLY A 77 7.43 3.06 15.04
CA GLY A 77 6.58 3.94 15.85
C GLY A 77 5.11 3.51 15.84
N ASP A 78 4.33 4.16 16.69
CA ASP A 78 2.87 4.02 16.70
C ASP A 78 2.23 5.05 15.74
N VAL A 79 1.08 4.69 15.16
CA VAL A 79 0.28 5.61 14.36
C VAL A 79 -0.42 6.67 15.23
N GLU A 80 -0.53 6.42 16.53
CA GLU A 80 -1.04 7.38 17.53
C GLU A 80 -0.05 8.55 17.79
N ASP A 81 1.23 8.38 17.44
CA ASP A 81 2.24 9.42 17.57
C ASP A 81 2.16 10.40 16.40
N LEU A 82 1.42 11.50 16.60
CA LEU A 82 1.20 12.52 15.60
C LEU A 82 2.51 13.11 15.06
N GLU A 83 3.46 13.44 15.95
CA GLU A 83 4.73 14.07 15.53
C GLU A 83 5.55 13.12 14.65
N LEU A 84 5.55 11.83 14.99
CA LEU A 84 6.22 10.81 14.20
C LEU A 84 5.56 10.64 12.82
N VAL A 85 4.23 10.61 12.76
CA VAL A 85 3.50 10.49 11.50
C VAL A 85 3.70 11.73 10.63
N GLU A 86 3.61 12.92 11.20
CA GLU A 86 3.87 14.19 10.49
C GLU A 86 5.31 14.23 9.95
N ARG A 87 6.28 13.82 10.75
CA ARG A 87 7.67 13.73 10.31
C ARG A 87 7.82 12.74 9.16
N ALA A 88 7.24 11.55 9.26
CA ALA A 88 7.30 10.54 8.20
C ALA A 88 6.63 11.01 6.90
N LEU A 89 5.50 11.71 6.99
CA LEU A 89 4.81 12.28 5.82
C LEU A 89 5.67 13.33 5.10
N ASN A 90 6.34 14.20 5.86
CA ASN A 90 7.14 15.28 5.32
C ASN A 90 8.52 14.82 4.82
N GLU A 91 9.26 14.05 5.61
CA GLU A 91 10.64 13.63 5.28
C GLU A 91 10.69 12.73 4.04
N TYR A 92 9.67 11.89 3.84
CA TYR A 92 9.57 11.00 2.69
C TYR A 92 8.71 11.55 1.55
N GLU A 93 8.25 12.81 1.66
CA GLU A 93 7.42 13.48 0.65
C GLU A 93 6.27 12.58 0.16
N ILE A 94 5.45 12.09 1.10
CA ILE A 94 4.44 11.06 0.83
C ILE A 94 3.31 11.61 -0.07
N ASP A 95 3.07 10.94 -1.19
CA ASP A 95 1.97 11.25 -2.13
C ASP A 95 0.66 10.53 -1.77
N THR A 96 0.75 9.38 -1.10
CA THR A 96 -0.39 8.48 -0.88
C THR A 96 -0.24 7.71 0.43
N VAL A 97 -1.34 7.66 1.18
CA VAL A 97 -1.38 6.92 2.45
C VAL A 97 -2.39 5.78 2.34
N PHE A 98 -1.95 4.57 2.68
CA PHE A 98 -2.83 3.44 2.97
C PHE A 98 -2.87 3.22 4.48
N HIS A 99 -4.04 3.48 5.08
CA HIS A 99 -4.24 3.29 6.51
C HIS A 99 -4.87 1.91 6.79
N LEU A 100 -4.04 0.94 7.16
CA LEU A 100 -4.45 -0.45 7.46
C LEU A 100 -4.08 -0.87 8.89
N ALA A 101 -3.51 0.04 9.69
CA ALA A 101 -3.31 -0.20 11.11
C ALA A 101 -4.67 -0.30 11.80
N ALA A 102 -4.91 -1.39 12.53
CA ALA A 102 -6.11 -1.55 13.33
C ALA A 102 -5.89 -2.59 14.44
N GLN A 103 -6.67 -2.51 15.52
CA GLN A 103 -6.78 -3.59 16.52
C GLN A 103 -7.84 -4.60 16.10
N THR A 104 -7.40 -5.73 15.55
CA THR A 104 -8.32 -6.77 15.06
C THR A 104 -8.90 -7.65 16.17
N ILE A 105 -8.28 -7.67 17.36
CA ILE A 105 -8.78 -8.45 18.49
C ILE A 105 -9.87 -7.65 19.19
N VAL A 106 -11.13 -8.04 18.96
CA VAL A 106 -12.34 -7.37 19.49
C VAL A 106 -12.24 -7.09 21.00
N GLY A 107 -11.80 -8.08 21.79
CA GLY A 107 -11.68 -7.92 23.23
C GLY A 107 -10.66 -6.84 23.63
N THR A 108 -9.57 -6.70 22.88
CA THR A 108 -8.54 -5.67 23.11
C THR A 108 -9.03 -4.30 22.63
N ALA A 109 -9.61 -4.23 21.43
CA ALA A 109 -10.19 -3.01 20.88
C ALA A 109 -11.24 -2.41 21.83
N ASN A 110 -12.12 -3.24 22.38
CA ASN A 110 -13.16 -2.79 23.31
C ASN A 110 -12.59 -2.28 24.66
N ARG A 111 -11.42 -2.79 25.10
CA ARG A 111 -10.75 -2.31 26.32
C ARG A 111 -9.88 -1.08 26.07
N SER A 112 -9.36 -0.92 24.86
CA SER A 112 -8.45 0.15 24.46
C SER A 112 -8.83 0.67 23.08
N PRO A 113 -9.87 1.52 22.98
CA PRO A 113 -10.40 1.97 21.70
C PRO A 113 -9.46 2.90 20.95
N ILE A 114 -8.56 3.61 21.65
CA ILE A 114 -7.58 4.51 21.01
C ILE A 114 -6.68 3.77 20.02
N SER A 115 -6.33 2.52 20.35
CA SER A 115 -5.46 1.66 19.55
C SER A 115 -6.15 0.88 18.43
N THR A 116 -7.45 1.14 18.21
CA THR A 116 -8.30 0.38 17.29
C THR A 116 -8.17 0.83 15.86
#